data_AF-A0A382WAJ9-F1
#
_entry.id   AF-A0A382WAJ9-F1
#
_cell.length_a   1.000
_cell.length_b   1.000
_cell.length_c   1.000
_cell.angle_alpha   90.00
_cell.angle_beta   90.00
_cell.angle_gamma   90.00
#
_symmetry.space_group_name_H-M   'P 1'
#
loop_
_entity.id
_entity.type
_entity.pdbx_description
1 polymer ?
#
loop_
_entity_poly.entity_id
_entity_poly.type
_entity_poly.pdbx_seq_one_letter_code
_entity_poly.pdbx_strand_id
1 'polypeptide(L)'
;FVDPGTFSSERRGTMFRPLLLSSYAANYAVHGGWVPGYRIANLLIHVLCSTLLFALAHKWWGIPRDAWALGLLFLLHPLHGEPINYISSRSDLLVGCFYLLAVLWSVERPYGSWSAFAAALMSKSVAITLPIVVWAAEWIRDGRVRLRNRYLAGVLLLSGVYLTTIVANRFLTSSLAKTPRTFDVQLWTQTKALVYYIWLFCMPRALSVEHPFVVADRWSDPVVVLAGLVLLSLGGLAIVCRCRVEAQAFGFFVLALLPATLMPLNILVSERRMYLASA
;
A
#
# COMPACT_ATOMS: atom_id res chain seq x y z
N PHE A 1 9.50 25.38 -3.07
CA PHE A 1 9.20 24.47 -1.94
C PHE A 1 10.29 24.66 -0.91
N VAL A 2 10.03 25.43 0.14
CA VAL A 2 11.04 25.74 1.19
C VAL A 2 10.80 24.91 2.45
N ASP A 3 9.56 24.42 2.67
CA ASP A 3 9.19 23.58 3.80
C ASP A 3 8.52 22.27 3.33
N PRO A 4 9.12 21.09 3.59
CA PRO A 4 8.53 19.78 3.27
C PRO A 4 7.39 19.35 4.20
N GLY A 5 7.09 20.11 5.27
CA GLY A 5 5.96 19.88 6.17
C GLY A 5 4.68 20.62 5.78
N THR A 6 4.77 21.60 4.87
CA THR A 6 3.62 22.39 4.42
C THR A 6 2.79 21.60 3.40
N PHE A 7 1.78 20.88 3.91
CA PHE A 7 0.84 20.08 3.09
C PHE A 7 -0.47 20.83 2.79
N SER A 8 -0.91 21.70 3.70
CA SER A 8 -2.16 22.47 3.59
C SER A 8 -1.92 23.91 4.04
N SER A 9 -2.75 24.84 3.53
CA SER A 9 -2.83 26.21 4.07
C SER A 9 -3.36 26.24 5.51
N GLU A 10 -4.00 25.16 5.96
CA GLU A 10 -4.41 25.00 7.35
C GLU A 10 -3.24 24.59 8.26
N ARG A 11 -2.96 25.40 9.28
CA ARG A 11 -1.91 25.16 10.30
C ARG A 11 -2.05 23.84 11.08
N ARG A 12 -3.17 23.12 10.96
CA ARG A 12 -3.47 21.87 11.70
C ARG A 12 -3.23 20.59 10.90
N GLY A 13 -2.93 20.69 9.61
CA GLY A 13 -2.73 19.55 8.71
C GLY A 13 -1.30 19.42 8.21
N THR A 14 -0.36 19.06 9.09
CA THR A 14 1.01 18.72 8.69
C THR A 14 1.07 17.25 8.27
N MET A 15 1.77 16.95 7.18
CA MET A 15 1.97 15.58 6.71
C MET A 15 3.40 15.44 6.18
N PHE A 16 4.14 14.46 6.68
CA PHE A 16 5.51 14.22 6.23
C PHE A 16 5.53 13.28 5.02
N ARG A 17 5.40 13.84 3.82
CA ARG A 17 5.50 13.12 2.53
C ARG A 17 6.30 13.92 1.50
N PRO A 18 7.61 14.11 1.72
CA PRO A 18 8.42 15.00 0.90
C PRO A 18 8.44 14.61 -0.57
N LEU A 19 8.49 13.31 -0.90
CA LEU A 19 8.54 12.88 -2.30
C LEU A 19 7.21 13.14 -3.02
N LEU A 20 6.08 12.94 -2.32
CA LEU A 20 4.76 13.30 -2.84
C LEU A 20 4.68 14.79 -3.15
N LEU A 21 5.08 15.63 -2.20
CA LEU A 21 5.04 17.09 -2.35
C LEU A 21 5.94 17.57 -3.50
N SER A 22 7.16 17.05 -3.57
CA SER A 22 8.08 17.32 -4.69
C SER A 22 7.50 16.88 -6.03
N SER A 23 6.78 15.76 -6.09
CA SER A 23 6.11 15.32 -7.33
C SER A 23 5.02 16.30 -7.80
N TYR A 24 4.27 16.90 -6.86
CA TYR A 24 3.31 17.95 -7.20
C TYR A 24 3.99 19.25 -7.59
N ALA A 25 5.09 19.62 -6.92
CA ALA A 25 5.90 20.78 -7.27
C ALA A 25 6.39 20.71 -8.71
N ALA A 26 6.97 19.58 -9.09
CA ALA A 26 7.46 19.33 -10.44
C ALA A 26 6.32 19.37 -11.46
N ASN A 27 5.18 18.74 -11.14
CA ASN A 27 4.01 18.77 -12.03
C ASN A 27 3.49 20.21 -12.23
N TYR A 28 3.43 21.00 -11.15
CA TYR A 28 2.97 22.38 -11.18
C TYR A 28 3.92 23.28 -11.97
N ALA A 29 5.24 23.06 -11.85
CA ALA A 29 6.23 23.80 -12.61
C ALA A 29 6.08 23.64 -14.13
N VAL A 30 5.63 22.47 -14.59
CA VAL A 30 5.42 22.17 -16.02
C VAL A 30 4.03 22.58 -16.51
N HIS A 31 2.98 22.29 -15.74
CA HIS A 31 1.59 22.39 -16.22
C HIS A 31 0.73 23.42 -15.45
N GLY A 32 1.29 24.11 -14.46
CA GLY A 32 0.53 24.98 -13.56
C GLY A 32 -0.63 24.23 -12.90
N GLY A 33 -1.80 24.89 -12.82
CA GLY A 33 -3.04 24.30 -12.31
C GLY A 33 -3.81 23.42 -13.30
N TRP A 34 -3.22 23.03 -14.43
CA TRP A 34 -3.93 22.26 -15.47
C TRP A 34 -4.21 20.82 -15.02
N VAL A 35 -5.44 20.59 -14.55
CA VAL A 35 -5.93 19.33 -13.97
C VAL A 35 -5.60 18.07 -14.80
N PRO A 36 -5.80 18.04 -16.13
CA PRO A 36 -5.46 16.86 -16.94
C PRO A 36 -3.98 16.45 -16.82
N GLY A 37 -3.05 17.40 -16.69
CA GLY A 37 -1.63 17.10 -16.50
C GLY A 37 -1.35 16.28 -15.24
N TYR A 38 -2.11 16.50 -14.16
CA TYR A 38 -1.98 15.71 -12.93
C TYR A 38 -2.51 14.29 -13.08
N ARG A 39 -3.60 14.12 -13.83
CA ARG A 39 -4.17 12.80 -14.14
C ARG A 39 -3.27 12.00 -15.08
N ILE A 40 -2.68 12.66 -16.08
CA ILE A 40 -1.67 12.04 -16.97
C ILE A 40 -0.48 11.54 -16.16
N ALA A 41 0.06 12.36 -15.25
CA ALA A 41 1.16 11.93 -14.38
C ALA A 41 0.77 10.72 -13.51
N ASN A 42 -0.45 10.69 -12.95
CA ASN A 42 -0.94 9.52 -12.22
C ASN A 42 -1.04 8.28 -13.11
N LEU A 43 -1.60 8.41 -14.32
CA LEU A 43 -1.70 7.32 -15.28
C LEU A 43 -0.32 6.78 -15.68
N LEU A 44 0.66 7.64 -15.92
CA LEU A 44 2.04 7.22 -16.23
C LEU A 44 2.69 6.44 -15.08
N ILE A 45 2.47 6.87 -13.84
CA ILE A 45 2.95 6.12 -12.66
C ILE A 45 2.23 4.76 -12.57
N HIS A 46 0.93 4.70 -12.89
CA HIS A 46 0.19 3.44 -12.91
C HIS A 46 0.70 2.46 -13.97
N VAL A 47 0.95 2.95 -15.19
CA VAL A 47 1.60 2.15 -16.26
C VAL A 47 2.96 1.63 -15.81
N LEU A 48 3.76 2.46 -15.13
CA LEU A 48 5.05 2.04 -14.58
C LEU A 48 4.88 0.94 -13.51
N CYS A 49 3.90 1.07 -12.61
CA CYS A 49 3.59 0.02 -11.63
C CYS A 49 3.23 -1.31 -12.31
N SER A 50 2.37 -1.27 -13.32
CA SER A 50 2.00 -2.45 -14.12
C SER A 50 3.23 -3.10 -14.78
N THR A 51 4.12 -2.29 -15.37
CA THR A 51 5.37 -2.80 -15.98
C THR A 51 6.31 -3.42 -14.94
N LEU A 52 6.39 -2.83 -13.74
CA LEU A 52 7.18 -3.40 -12.64
C LEU A 52 6.59 -4.72 -12.14
N LEU A 53 5.25 -4.81 -12.09
CA LEU A 53 4.56 -6.05 -11.71
C LEU A 53 4.82 -7.16 -12.74
N PHE A 54 4.73 -6.83 -14.04
CA PHE A 54 5.14 -7.73 -15.12
C PHE A 54 6.59 -8.20 -14.92
N ALA A 55 7.54 -7.28 -14.69
CA ALA A 55 8.94 -7.62 -14.51
C ALA A 55 9.17 -8.52 -13.28
N LEU A 56 8.43 -8.28 -12.19
CA LEU A 56 8.50 -9.08 -10.98
C LEU A 56 7.95 -10.49 -11.21
N ALA A 57 6.76 -10.61 -11.80
CA ALA A 57 6.14 -11.88 -12.14
C ALA A 57 7.01 -12.70 -13.11
N HIS A 58 7.57 -12.04 -14.13
CA HIS A 58 8.48 -12.68 -15.08
C HIS A 58 9.75 -13.20 -14.37
N LYS A 59 10.34 -12.40 -13.48
CA LYS A 59 11.51 -12.81 -12.69
C LYS A 59 11.21 -13.98 -11.75
N TRP A 60 10.00 -14.06 -11.20
CA TRP A 60 9.65 -15.04 -10.18
C TRP A 60 9.18 -16.37 -10.78
N TRP A 61 8.39 -16.34 -11.85
CA TRP A 61 7.79 -17.54 -12.42
C TRP A 61 8.42 -17.95 -13.74
N GLY A 62 9.10 -17.05 -14.44
CA GLY A 62 9.75 -17.36 -15.73
C GLY A 62 8.77 -17.68 -16.87
N ILE A 63 7.46 -17.54 -16.66
CA ILE A 63 6.41 -17.81 -17.65
C ILE A 63 5.92 -16.47 -18.22
N PRO A 64 6.30 -16.10 -19.46
CA PRO A 64 5.96 -14.78 -20.02
C PRO A 64 4.46 -14.53 -20.10
N ARG A 65 3.67 -15.55 -20.44
CA ARG A 65 2.20 -15.47 -20.55
C ARG A 65 1.57 -14.98 -19.24
N ASP A 66 1.97 -15.59 -18.13
CA ASP A 66 1.38 -15.31 -16.82
C ASP A 66 1.81 -13.92 -16.31
N ALA A 67 3.07 -13.54 -16.56
CA ALA A 67 3.56 -12.21 -16.26
C ALA A 67 2.80 -11.13 -17.04
N TRP A 68 2.57 -11.34 -18.35
CA TRP A 68 1.75 -10.44 -19.17
C TRP A 68 0.31 -10.37 -18.68
N ALA A 69 -0.29 -11.52 -18.36
CA ALA A 69 -1.64 -11.57 -17.83
C ALA A 69 -1.76 -10.75 -16.54
N LEU A 70 -0.84 -10.90 -15.59
CA LEU A 70 -0.86 -10.11 -14.34
C LEU A 70 -0.67 -8.61 -14.58
N GLY A 71 0.33 -8.22 -15.38
CA GLY A 71 0.57 -6.82 -15.71
C GLY A 71 -0.66 -6.19 -16.36
N LEU A 72 -1.24 -6.85 -17.37
CA LEU A 72 -2.44 -6.35 -18.05
C LEU A 72 -3.68 -6.36 -17.15
N LEU A 73 -3.87 -7.37 -16.32
CA LEU A 73 -4.97 -7.41 -15.36
C LEU A 73 -4.85 -6.25 -14.38
N PHE A 74 -3.67 -5.99 -13.83
CA PHE A 74 -3.43 -4.83 -12.95
C PHE A 74 -3.60 -3.50 -13.69
N LEU A 75 -3.12 -3.38 -14.92
CA LEU A 75 -3.27 -2.15 -15.72
C LEU A 75 -4.72 -1.80 -16.03
N LEU A 76 -5.55 -2.82 -16.27
CA LEU A 76 -6.92 -2.67 -16.73
C LEU A 76 -7.96 -2.87 -15.62
N HIS A 77 -7.53 -3.16 -14.39
CA HIS A 77 -8.43 -3.46 -13.29
C HIS A 77 -9.29 -2.23 -12.94
N PRO A 78 -10.64 -2.31 -12.97
CA PRO A 78 -11.51 -1.16 -12.72
C PRO A 78 -11.32 -0.52 -11.32
N LEU A 79 -10.87 -1.30 -10.34
CA LEU A 79 -10.54 -0.84 -8.98
C LEU A 79 -9.50 0.30 -8.95
N HIS A 80 -8.73 0.48 -10.01
CA HIS A 80 -7.74 1.56 -10.11
C HIS A 80 -8.33 2.89 -10.58
N GLY A 81 -9.65 2.96 -10.79
CA GLY A 81 -10.36 4.18 -11.14
C GLY A 81 -10.12 5.33 -10.16
N GLU A 82 -10.28 5.10 -8.85
CA GLU A 82 -10.01 6.13 -7.84
C GLU A 82 -8.51 6.52 -7.82
N PRO A 83 -7.53 5.60 -7.71
CA PRO A 83 -6.10 5.92 -7.77
C PRO A 83 -5.67 6.82 -8.93
N ILE A 84 -6.21 6.58 -10.13
CA ILE A 84 -5.82 7.31 -11.34
C ILE A 84 -6.51 8.68 -11.38
N ASN A 85 -7.81 8.75 -11.09
CA ASN A 85 -8.61 9.97 -11.27
C ASN A 85 -8.51 10.94 -10.09
N TYR A 86 -8.37 10.44 -8.86
CA TYR A 86 -8.25 11.27 -7.68
C TYR A 86 -6.79 11.75 -7.53
N ILE A 87 -6.54 13.03 -7.84
CA ILE A 87 -5.19 13.62 -7.86
C ILE A 87 -4.41 13.29 -6.58
N SER A 88 -5.03 13.51 -5.41
CA SER A 88 -4.41 13.26 -4.10
C SER A 88 -4.02 11.80 -3.86
N SER A 89 -4.58 10.85 -4.62
CA SER A 89 -4.20 9.44 -4.59
C SER A 89 -2.83 9.15 -5.21
N ARG A 90 -2.13 10.15 -5.75
CA ARG A 90 -0.74 9.99 -6.23
C ARG A 90 0.18 9.35 -5.19
N SER A 91 -0.09 9.55 -3.90
CA SER A 91 0.69 8.90 -2.83
C SER A 91 0.62 7.37 -2.85
N ASP A 92 -0.54 6.83 -3.25
CA ASP A 92 -0.77 5.39 -3.39
C ASP A 92 -0.05 4.82 -4.62
N LEU A 93 -0.05 5.59 -5.72
CA LEU A 93 0.67 5.23 -6.94
C LEU A 93 2.20 5.24 -6.75
N LEU A 94 2.72 6.31 -6.13
CA LEU A 94 4.16 6.45 -5.87
C LEU A 94 4.65 5.37 -4.91
N VAL A 95 3.92 5.11 -3.81
CA VAL A 95 4.31 4.03 -2.92
C VAL A 95 4.26 2.69 -3.63
N GLY A 96 3.22 2.40 -4.43
CA GLY A 96 3.14 1.20 -5.25
C GLY A 96 4.35 1.01 -6.17
N CYS A 97 4.70 2.05 -6.93
CA CYS A 97 5.83 2.05 -7.86
C CYS A 97 7.16 1.74 -7.14
N PHE A 98 7.48 2.51 -6.11
CA PHE A 98 8.76 2.37 -5.41
C PHE A 98 8.82 1.10 -4.54
N TYR A 99 7.68 0.62 -4.05
CA TYR A 99 7.60 -0.65 -3.32
C TYR A 99 7.89 -1.83 -4.23
N LEU A 100 7.22 -1.92 -5.38
CA LEU A 100 7.46 -2.97 -6.38
C LEU A 100 8.91 -2.94 -6.88
N LEU A 101 9.45 -1.75 -7.14
CA LEU A 101 10.85 -1.58 -7.53
C LEU A 101 11.84 -2.06 -6.46
N ALA A 102 11.56 -1.74 -5.19
CA ALA A 102 12.39 -2.18 -4.07
C ALA A 102 12.35 -3.71 -3.89
N VAL A 103 11.19 -4.35 -4.07
CA VAL A 103 11.06 -5.82 -4.06
C VAL A 103 11.80 -6.45 -5.24
N LEU A 104 11.67 -5.89 -6.45
CA LEU A 104 12.35 -6.39 -7.65
C LEU A 104 13.89 -6.41 -7.49
N TRP A 105 14.43 -5.41 -6.81
CA TRP A 105 15.87 -5.20 -6.61
C TRP A 105 16.44 -5.77 -5.30
N SER A 106 15.62 -6.34 -4.41
CA SER A 106 16.03 -6.73 -3.05
C SER A 106 17.29 -7.60 -3.01
N VAL A 107 17.41 -8.56 -3.94
CA VAL A 107 18.51 -9.53 -4.01
C VAL A 107 19.70 -9.00 -4.82
N GLU A 108 19.44 -8.52 -6.04
CA GLU A 108 20.49 -8.23 -7.03
C GLU A 108 21.09 -6.83 -6.88
N ARG A 109 20.31 -5.87 -6.39
CA ARG A 109 20.68 -4.45 -6.32
C ARG A 109 20.29 -3.87 -4.97
N PRO A 110 20.92 -4.32 -3.86
CA PRO A 110 20.51 -3.97 -2.50
C PRO A 110 20.51 -2.46 -2.26
N TYR A 111 21.50 -1.73 -2.78
CA TYR A 111 21.53 -0.26 -2.66
C TYR A 111 20.41 0.42 -3.45
N GLY A 112 20.10 -0.07 -4.65
CA GLY A 112 18.96 0.43 -5.43
C GLY A 112 17.63 0.14 -4.73
N SER A 113 17.49 -1.04 -4.12
CA SER A 113 16.33 -1.41 -3.30
C SER A 113 16.19 -0.50 -2.08
N TRP A 114 17.28 -0.13 -1.40
CA TRP A 114 17.23 0.86 -0.31
C TRP A 114 16.78 2.23 -0.78
N SER A 115 17.29 2.71 -1.92
CA SER A 115 16.87 4.00 -2.49
C SER A 115 15.38 3.98 -2.84
N ALA A 116 14.90 2.91 -3.47
CA ALA A 116 13.48 2.73 -3.77
C ALA A 116 12.65 2.64 -2.49
N PHE A 117 13.11 1.91 -1.47
CA PHE A 117 12.41 1.82 -0.19
C PHE A 117 12.31 3.16 0.54
N ALA A 118 13.40 3.94 0.57
CA ALA A 118 13.39 5.30 1.11
C ALA A 118 12.39 6.20 0.35
N ALA A 119 12.38 6.13 -0.98
CA ALA A 119 11.41 6.84 -1.82
C ALA A 119 9.96 6.42 -1.52
N ALA A 120 9.72 5.13 -1.28
CA ALA A 120 8.41 4.61 -0.88
C ALA A 120 7.96 5.17 0.48
N LEU A 121 8.84 5.17 1.50
CA LEU A 121 8.57 5.75 2.83
C LEU A 121 8.30 7.26 2.77
N MET A 122 9.04 7.97 1.93
CA MET A 122 8.84 9.40 1.67
C MET A 122 7.54 9.71 0.89
N SER A 123 6.92 8.69 0.30
CA SER A 123 5.64 8.80 -0.41
C SER A 123 4.46 8.45 0.49
N LYS A 124 4.52 7.32 1.22
CA LYS A 124 3.44 6.86 2.12
C LYS A 124 3.95 5.87 3.17
N SER A 125 3.37 5.92 4.37
CA SER A 125 3.75 5.07 5.52
C SER A 125 3.53 3.57 5.30
N VAL A 126 2.66 3.17 4.37
CA VAL A 126 2.39 1.75 4.05
C VAL A 126 3.66 1.01 3.63
N ALA A 127 4.65 1.73 3.10
CA ALA A 127 5.96 1.16 2.76
C ALA A 127 6.65 0.45 3.93
N ILE A 128 6.37 0.79 5.19
CA ILE A 128 6.97 0.16 6.38
C ILE A 128 6.82 -1.37 6.42
N THR A 129 5.87 -1.92 5.66
CA THR A 129 5.60 -3.36 5.53
C THR A 129 6.63 -4.10 4.66
N LEU A 130 7.42 -3.37 3.85
CA LEU A 130 8.35 -3.92 2.87
C LEU A 130 9.37 -4.92 3.44
N PRO A 131 10.08 -4.65 4.55
CA PRO A 131 11.00 -5.64 5.14
C PRO A 131 10.34 -7.00 5.38
N ILE A 132 9.09 -7.01 5.84
CA ILE A 132 8.34 -8.25 6.11
C ILE A 132 7.97 -8.95 4.80
N VAL A 133 7.53 -8.21 3.78
CA VAL A 133 7.18 -8.77 2.48
C VAL A 133 8.39 -9.37 1.78
N VAL A 134 9.53 -8.68 1.76
CA VAL A 134 10.76 -9.22 1.12
C VAL A 134 11.24 -10.47 1.86
N TRP A 135 11.21 -10.46 3.19
CA TRP A 135 11.56 -11.62 4.00
C TRP A 135 10.64 -12.81 3.71
N ALA A 136 9.32 -12.59 3.70
CA ALA A 136 8.33 -13.62 3.42
C ALA A 136 8.47 -14.19 2.00
N ALA A 137 8.68 -13.32 0.99
CA ALA A 137 8.85 -13.73 -0.39
C ALA A 137 10.07 -14.67 -0.57
N GLU A 138 11.21 -14.35 0.04
CA GLU A 138 12.38 -15.25 -0.04
C GLU A 138 12.18 -16.55 0.72
N TRP A 139 11.61 -16.48 1.94
CA TRP A 139 11.38 -17.66 2.76
C TRP A 139 10.48 -18.67 2.05
N ILE A 140 9.40 -18.19 1.43
CA ILE A 140 8.44 -19.05 0.75
C ILE A 140 9.05 -19.65 -0.53
N ARG A 141 9.85 -18.87 -1.27
CA ARG A 141 10.38 -19.30 -2.57
C ARG A 141 11.54 -20.28 -2.45
N ASP A 142 12.47 -19.99 -1.54
CA ASP A 142 13.76 -20.67 -1.46
C ASP A 142 13.93 -21.49 -0.18
N GLY A 143 12.93 -21.48 0.72
CA GLY A 143 12.97 -22.14 2.04
C GLY A 143 14.03 -21.58 2.99
N ARG A 144 14.76 -20.54 2.55
CA ARG A 144 15.86 -19.88 3.25
C ARG A 144 15.88 -18.42 2.80
N VAL A 145 16.13 -17.53 3.74
CA VAL A 145 16.34 -16.11 3.44
C VAL A 145 17.79 -15.94 3.01
N ARG A 146 17.99 -15.55 1.75
CA ARG A 146 19.29 -15.27 1.13
C ARG A 146 19.70 -13.80 1.26
N LEU A 147 18.81 -12.94 1.79
CA LEU A 147 19.13 -11.55 2.09
C LEU A 147 20.42 -11.44 2.89
N ARG A 148 21.37 -10.68 2.36
CA ARG A 148 22.61 -10.35 3.06
C ARG A 148 22.27 -9.60 4.34
N ASN A 149 22.95 -9.89 5.46
CA ASN A 149 22.78 -9.16 6.73
C ASN A 149 22.85 -7.64 6.55
N ARG A 150 23.70 -7.17 5.62
CA ARG A 150 23.79 -5.75 5.25
C ARG A 150 22.47 -5.20 4.70
N TYR A 151 21.78 -5.94 3.82
CA TYR A 151 20.48 -5.54 3.26
C TYR A 151 19.45 -5.32 4.36
N LEU A 152 19.29 -6.32 5.24
CA LEU A 152 18.37 -6.24 6.38
C LEU A 152 18.72 -5.06 7.29
N ALA A 153 19.99 -4.86 7.60
CA ALA A 153 20.44 -3.72 8.39
C ALA A 153 20.06 -2.38 7.74
N GLY A 154 20.21 -2.23 6.42
CA GLY A 154 19.82 -1.01 5.71
C GLY A 154 18.31 -0.75 5.72
N VAL A 155 17.49 -1.79 5.49
CA VAL A 155 16.03 -1.66 5.54
C VAL A 155 15.54 -1.36 6.96
N LEU A 156 16.11 -2.01 7.98
CA LEU A 156 15.79 -1.73 9.38
C LEU A 156 16.24 -0.34 9.80
N LEU A 157 17.42 0.11 9.37
CA LEU A 157 17.91 1.47 9.61
C LEU A 157 16.96 2.51 9.00
N LEU A 158 16.58 2.36 7.73
CA LEU A 158 15.64 3.28 7.06
C LEU A 158 14.27 3.29 7.73
N SER A 159 13.78 2.12 8.16
CA SER A 159 12.53 2.01 8.93
C SER A 159 12.64 2.73 10.26
N GLY A 160 13.75 2.56 10.98
CA GLY A 160 14.04 3.24 12.24
C GLY A 160 14.13 4.76 12.07
N VAL A 161 14.88 5.25 11.08
CA VAL A 161 14.98 6.68 10.75
C VAL A 161 13.63 7.29 10.41
N TYR A 162 12.79 6.56 9.66
CA TYR A 162 11.44 7.03 9.35
C TYR A 162 10.56 7.14 10.59
N LEU A 163 10.57 6.11 11.45
CA LEU A 163 9.80 6.10 12.70
C LEU A 163 10.27 7.21 13.65
N THR A 164 11.57 7.38 13.85
CA THR A 164 12.12 8.45 14.70
C THR A 164 11.74 9.82 14.17
N THR A 165 11.80 10.04 12.85
CA THR A 165 11.39 11.30 12.22
C THR A 165 9.91 11.61 12.46
N ILE A 166 9.03 10.62 12.29
CA ILE A 166 7.59 10.80 12.50
C ILE A 166 7.23 11.06 13.96
N VAL A 167 7.93 10.39 14.89
CA VAL A 167 7.75 10.59 16.34
C VAL A 167 8.29 11.96 16.75
N ALA A 168 9.49 12.34 16.30
CA ALA A 168 10.12 13.62 16.60
C ALA A 168 9.27 14.81 16.10
N ASN A 169 8.67 14.68 14.92
CA ASN A 169 7.77 15.70 14.35
C ASN A 169 6.36 15.70 14.98
N ARG A 170 6.11 14.90 16.03
CA ARG A 170 4.82 14.75 16.72
C ARG A 170 3.65 14.37 15.80
N PHE A 171 3.94 13.86 14.60
CA PHE A 171 2.89 13.51 13.63
C PHE A 171 2.09 12.31 14.12
N LEU A 172 2.77 11.28 14.66
CA LEU A 172 2.11 10.09 15.20
C LEU A 172 1.26 10.42 16.43
N THR A 173 1.80 11.19 17.37
CA THR A 173 1.09 11.56 18.60
C THR A 173 -0.12 12.46 18.32
N SER A 174 0.01 13.43 17.41
CA SER A 174 -1.10 14.27 16.94
C SER A 174 -2.18 13.45 16.22
N SER A 175 -1.78 12.46 15.41
CA SER A 175 -2.72 11.59 14.70
C SER A 175 -3.48 10.68 15.65
N LEU A 176 -2.80 10.11 16.66
CA LEU A 176 -3.43 9.26 17.67
C LEU A 176 -4.39 10.04 18.57
N ALA A 177 -4.04 11.28 18.93
CA ALA A 177 -4.90 12.16 19.73
C ALA A 177 -6.19 12.61 19.01
N LYS A 178 -6.21 12.57 17.67
CA LYS A 178 -7.36 12.96 16.84
C LYS A 178 -8.06 11.75 16.20
N THR A 179 -7.89 10.56 16.77
CA THR A 179 -8.53 9.36 16.23
C THR A 179 -10.06 9.51 16.34
N PRO A 180 -10.81 9.26 15.25
CA PRO A 180 -12.26 9.44 15.22
C PRO A 180 -13.00 8.34 16.00
N ARG A 181 -12.31 7.23 16.31
CA ARG A 181 -12.85 6.02 16.91
C ARG A 181 -11.80 5.33 17.75
N THR A 182 -12.25 4.54 18.73
CA THR A 182 -11.40 3.68 19.56
C THR A 182 -10.83 2.51 18.76
N PHE A 183 -9.76 1.90 19.28
CA PHE A 183 -9.01 0.85 18.57
C PHE A 183 -9.82 -0.44 18.39
N ASP A 184 -10.64 -0.81 19.36
CA ASP A 184 -11.54 -1.97 19.31
C ASP A 184 -12.60 -1.80 18.20
N VAL A 185 -13.30 -0.66 18.18
CA VAL A 185 -14.29 -0.32 17.14
C VAL A 185 -13.63 -0.30 15.76
N GLN A 186 -12.40 0.22 15.65
CA GLN A 186 -11.63 0.17 14.42
C GLN A 186 -11.35 -1.27 13.98
N LEU A 187 -10.92 -2.15 14.88
CA LEU A 187 -10.62 -3.55 14.56
C LEU A 187 -11.86 -4.30 14.07
N TRP A 188 -13.01 -4.15 14.74
CA TRP A 188 -14.28 -4.76 14.32
C TRP A 188 -14.74 -4.23 12.95
N THR A 189 -14.64 -2.92 12.76
CA THR A 189 -15.01 -2.28 11.50
C THR A 189 -14.10 -2.74 10.36
N GLN A 190 -12.78 -2.85 10.59
CA GLN A 190 -11.84 -3.26 9.55
C GLN A 190 -11.87 -4.77 9.28
N THR A 191 -12.32 -5.60 10.22
CA THR A 191 -12.60 -7.02 9.96
C THR A 191 -13.64 -7.15 8.84
N LYS A 192 -14.72 -6.36 8.90
CA LYS A 192 -15.70 -6.27 7.79
C LYS A 192 -15.06 -5.68 6.54
N ALA A 193 -14.22 -4.65 6.69
CA ALA A 193 -13.62 -3.94 5.55
C ALA A 193 -12.70 -4.84 4.72
N LEU A 194 -11.92 -5.72 5.34
CA LEU A 194 -11.05 -6.66 4.61
C LEU A 194 -11.84 -7.60 3.70
N VAL A 195 -12.98 -8.12 4.18
CA VAL A 195 -13.87 -8.94 3.35
C VAL A 195 -14.52 -8.12 2.24
N TYR A 196 -14.94 -6.89 2.56
CA TYR A 196 -15.47 -5.95 1.56
C TYR A 196 -14.45 -5.60 0.48
N TYR A 197 -13.18 -5.46 0.84
CA TYR A 197 -12.08 -5.23 -0.09
C TYR A 197 -11.80 -6.43 -0.99
N ILE A 198 -11.87 -7.66 -0.46
CA ILE A 198 -11.80 -8.89 -1.28
C ILE A 198 -12.96 -8.91 -2.28
N TRP A 199 -14.16 -8.58 -1.84
CA TRP A 199 -15.33 -8.47 -2.72
C TRP A 199 -15.14 -7.41 -3.80
N LEU A 200 -14.67 -6.20 -3.46
CA LEU A 200 -14.39 -5.13 -4.44
C LEU A 200 -13.30 -5.52 -5.44
N PHE A 201 -12.28 -6.26 -5.01
CA PHE A 201 -11.23 -6.77 -5.90
C PHE A 201 -11.79 -7.80 -6.89
N CYS A 202 -12.53 -8.80 -6.42
CA CYS A 202 -13.11 -9.83 -7.28
C CYS A 202 -14.27 -9.32 -8.16
N MET A 203 -15.01 -8.33 -7.66
CA MET A 203 -16.23 -7.81 -8.26
C MET A 203 -16.24 -6.28 -8.11
N PRO A 204 -15.52 -5.54 -8.97
CA PRO A 204 -15.41 -4.08 -8.89
C PRO A 204 -16.70 -3.41 -9.37
N ARG A 205 -17.79 -3.59 -8.62
CA ARG A 205 -19.10 -2.96 -8.82
C ARG A 205 -19.34 -1.94 -7.72
N ALA A 206 -20.12 -0.90 -8.05
CA ALA A 206 -20.42 0.21 -7.13
C ALA A 206 -19.18 0.91 -6.58
N LEU A 207 -18.18 1.12 -7.45
CA LEU A 207 -17.02 1.95 -7.16
C LEU A 207 -17.48 3.37 -6.80
N SER A 208 -16.95 3.89 -5.69
CA SER A 208 -17.32 5.17 -5.12
C SER A 208 -16.15 5.77 -4.35
N VAL A 209 -16.00 7.09 -4.44
CA VAL A 209 -15.05 7.86 -3.62
C VAL A 209 -15.40 7.74 -2.13
N GLU A 210 -16.68 7.58 -1.82
CA GLU A 210 -17.19 7.36 -0.47
C GLU A 210 -18.17 6.19 -0.48
N HIS A 211 -17.75 5.06 0.10
CA HIS A 211 -18.61 3.90 0.22
C HIS A 211 -19.56 4.07 1.40
N PRO A 212 -20.82 3.62 1.27
CA PRO A 212 -21.79 3.59 2.37
C PRO A 212 -21.44 2.46 3.35
N PHE A 213 -20.32 2.61 4.05
CA PHE A 213 -19.77 1.63 4.98
C PHE A 213 -20.09 2.03 6.42
N VAL A 214 -20.56 1.08 7.24
CA VAL A 214 -21.04 1.36 8.59
C VAL A 214 -20.07 0.83 9.64
N VAL A 215 -19.83 1.64 10.66
CA VAL A 215 -19.01 1.30 11.83
C VAL A 215 -19.59 0.09 12.55
N ALA A 216 -18.74 -0.81 13.06
CA ALA A 216 -19.15 -1.86 14.00
C ALA A 216 -18.72 -1.50 15.42
N ASP A 217 -19.69 -1.25 16.29
CA ASP A 217 -19.42 -0.91 17.70
C ASP A 217 -19.16 -2.15 18.58
N ARG A 218 -19.51 -3.35 18.10
CA ARG A 218 -19.45 -4.59 18.88
C ARG A 218 -18.81 -5.71 18.06
N TRP A 219 -18.01 -6.54 18.74
CA TRP A 219 -17.43 -7.75 18.15
C TRP A 219 -18.48 -8.81 17.82
N SER A 220 -19.61 -8.80 18.54
CA SER A 220 -20.71 -9.75 18.39
C SER A 220 -21.73 -9.38 17.31
N ASP A 221 -21.51 -8.29 16.57
CA ASP A 221 -22.26 -7.99 15.34
C ASP A 221 -22.15 -9.20 14.40
N PRO A 222 -23.28 -9.81 13.97
CA PRO A 222 -23.26 -10.99 13.10
C PRO A 222 -22.40 -10.82 11.84
N VAL A 223 -22.33 -9.60 11.29
CA VAL A 223 -21.53 -9.30 10.09
C VAL A 223 -20.04 -9.34 10.42
N VAL A 224 -19.64 -8.83 11.59
CA VAL A 224 -18.23 -8.88 12.06
C VAL A 224 -17.82 -10.33 12.30
N VAL A 225 -18.66 -11.12 12.98
CA VAL A 225 -18.40 -12.53 13.26
C VAL A 225 -18.25 -13.32 11.96
N LEU A 226 -19.18 -13.16 11.02
CA LEU A 226 -19.13 -13.84 9.73
C LEU A 226 -17.88 -13.43 8.93
N ALA A 227 -17.56 -12.14 8.88
CA ALA A 227 -16.35 -11.65 8.22
C ALA A 227 -15.08 -12.23 8.86
N GLY A 228 -15.04 -12.28 10.19
CA GLY A 228 -13.95 -12.91 10.95
C GLY A 228 -13.79 -14.39 10.60
N LEU A 229 -14.87 -15.16 10.53
CA LEU A 229 -14.85 -16.57 10.14
C LEU A 229 -14.33 -16.76 8.71
N VAL A 230 -14.74 -15.91 7.76
CA VAL A 230 -14.21 -15.92 6.38
C VAL A 230 -12.71 -15.66 6.38
N LEU A 231 -12.24 -14.63 7.09
CA LEU A 231 -10.80 -14.31 7.16
C LEU A 231 -9.99 -15.41 7.86
N LEU A 232 -10.52 -16.03 8.91
CA LEU A 232 -9.88 -17.17 9.57
C LEU A 232 -9.80 -18.39 8.63
N SER A 233 -10.85 -18.66 7.86
CA SER A 233 -10.83 -19.73 6.86
C SER A 233 -9.79 -19.45 5.76
N LEU A 234 -9.75 -18.23 5.22
CA LEU A 234 -8.78 -17.84 4.21
C LEU A 234 -7.35 -17.85 4.77
N GLY A 235 -7.15 -17.39 6.00
CA GLY A 235 -5.86 -17.43 6.69
C GLY A 235 -5.39 -18.86 6.95
N GLY A 236 -6.28 -19.74 7.41
CA GLY A 236 -5.98 -21.15 7.59
C GLY A 236 -5.58 -21.83 6.28
N LEU A 237 -6.34 -21.58 5.21
CA LEU A 237 -6.01 -22.06 3.86
C LEU A 237 -4.66 -21.50 3.38
N ALA A 238 -4.39 -20.22 3.60
CA ALA A 238 -3.14 -19.60 3.20
C ALA A 238 -1.93 -20.19 3.95
N ILE A 239 -2.09 -20.58 5.22
CA ILE A 239 -1.02 -21.23 5.99
C ILE A 239 -0.78 -22.66 5.49
N VAL A 240 -1.84 -23.44 5.30
CA VAL A 240 -1.74 -24.83 4.80
C VAL A 240 -1.19 -24.86 3.38
N CYS A 241 -1.63 -23.94 2.53
CA CYS A 241 -1.26 -23.84 1.13
C CYS A 241 -0.18 -22.77 0.89
N ARG A 242 0.71 -22.48 1.85
CA ARG A 242 1.69 -21.36 1.77
C ARG A 242 2.59 -21.33 0.52
N CYS A 243 2.76 -22.46 -0.16
CA CYS A 243 3.53 -22.55 -1.40
C CYS A 243 2.72 -22.20 -2.66
N ARG A 244 1.39 -22.09 -2.55
CA ARG A 244 0.48 -21.68 -3.62
C ARG A 244 0.53 -20.16 -3.81
N VAL A 245 0.40 -19.72 -5.06
CA VAL A 245 0.45 -18.28 -5.41
C VAL A 245 -0.70 -17.53 -4.76
N GLU A 246 -1.87 -18.15 -4.66
CA GLU A 246 -3.08 -17.59 -4.06
C GLU A 246 -2.88 -17.29 -2.57
N ALA A 247 -2.18 -18.18 -1.84
CA ALA A 247 -1.84 -17.97 -0.44
C ALA A 247 -0.83 -16.83 -0.25
N GLN A 248 0.15 -16.74 -1.15
CA GLN A 248 1.13 -15.65 -1.15
C GLN A 248 0.47 -14.30 -1.44
N ALA A 249 -0.44 -14.25 -2.42
CA ALA A 249 -1.22 -13.07 -2.77
C ALA A 249 -2.09 -12.63 -1.59
N PHE A 250 -2.78 -13.56 -0.91
CA PHE A 250 -3.56 -13.24 0.29
C PHE A 250 -2.67 -12.72 1.43
N GLY A 251 -1.51 -13.33 1.65
CA GLY A 251 -0.54 -12.83 2.64
C GLY A 251 -0.05 -11.42 2.33
N PHE A 252 0.29 -11.15 1.07
CA PHE A 252 0.68 -9.82 0.60
C PHE A 252 -0.44 -8.79 0.77
N PHE A 253 -1.67 -9.15 0.40
CA PHE A 253 -2.87 -8.33 0.57
C PHE A 253 -3.06 -7.89 2.03
N VAL A 254 -2.99 -8.83 2.98
CA VAL A 254 -3.15 -8.55 4.41
C VAL A 254 -2.01 -7.67 4.92
N LEU A 255 -0.77 -7.95 4.54
CA LEU A 255 0.40 -7.17 4.95
C LEU A 255 0.34 -5.74 4.42
N ALA A 256 -0.02 -5.54 3.15
CA ALA A 256 -0.14 -4.22 2.53
C ALA A 256 -1.27 -3.37 3.17
N LEU A 257 -2.38 -4.00 3.58
CA LEU A 257 -3.49 -3.32 4.26
C LEU A 257 -3.31 -3.18 5.77
N LEU A 258 -2.32 -3.84 6.38
CA LEU A 258 -2.13 -3.85 7.83
C LEU A 258 -2.09 -2.44 8.45
N PRO A 259 -1.31 -1.46 7.92
CA PRO A 259 -1.27 -0.12 8.50
C PRO A 259 -2.64 0.60 8.44
N ALA A 260 -3.40 0.40 7.36
CA ALA A 260 -4.73 0.98 7.20
C ALA A 260 -5.78 0.30 8.09
N THR A 261 -5.60 -0.99 8.36
CA THR A 261 -6.44 -1.78 9.26
C THR A 261 -6.25 -1.31 10.71
N LEU A 262 -5.01 -1.10 11.13
CA LEU A 262 -4.68 -0.74 12.51
C LEU A 262 -4.94 0.75 12.84
N MET A 263 -4.78 1.66 11.87
CA MET A 263 -4.88 3.10 12.13
C MET A 263 -6.33 3.59 11.98
N PRO A 264 -6.97 4.15 13.04
CA PRO A 264 -8.32 4.74 12.93
C PRO A 264 -8.28 6.01 12.08
N LEU A 265 -8.67 5.89 10.81
CA LEU A 265 -8.74 7.00 9.86
C LEU A 265 -10.18 7.50 9.70
N ASN A 266 -10.36 8.76 9.32
CA ASN A 266 -11.69 9.36 9.11
C ASN A 266 -12.52 8.57 8.09
N ILE A 267 -11.91 8.23 6.96
CA ILE A 267 -12.53 7.40 5.92
C ILE A 267 -12.40 5.92 6.33
N LEU A 268 -13.52 5.20 6.35
CA LEU A 268 -13.56 3.78 6.71
C LEU A 268 -12.92 2.89 5.65
N VAL A 269 -13.38 3.09 4.42
CA VAL A 269 -13.03 2.28 3.25
C VAL A 269 -12.78 3.21 2.07
N SER A 270 -11.74 2.94 1.29
CA SER A 270 -11.46 3.68 0.05
C SER A 270 -10.70 2.76 -0.91
N GLU A 271 -11.08 2.75 -2.19
CA GLU A 271 -10.47 1.91 -3.23
C GLU A 271 -8.97 2.18 -3.35
N ARG A 272 -8.54 3.44 -3.18
CA ARG A 272 -7.12 3.78 -3.25
C ARG A 272 -6.21 3.06 -2.27
N ARG A 273 -6.72 2.60 -1.11
CA ARG A 273 -5.93 1.81 -0.14
C ARG A 273 -5.57 0.44 -0.70
N MET A 274 -6.37 -0.06 -1.64
CA MET A 274 -6.18 -1.35 -2.27
C MET A 274 -5.08 -1.34 -3.32
N TYR A 275 -4.65 -0.17 -3.79
CA TYR A 275 -3.77 -0.06 -4.95
C TYR A 275 -2.50 -0.92 -4.83
N LEU A 276 -1.82 -0.86 -3.67
CA LEU A 276 -0.66 -1.73 -3.41
C LEU A 276 -1.08 -3.17 -3.12
N ALA A 277 -2.17 -3.39 -2.38
CA ALA A 277 -2.61 -4.71 -1.96
C ALA A 277 -3.15 -5.58 -3.11
N SER A 278 -3.55 -4.95 -4.22
CA SER A 278 -4.05 -5.61 -5.42
C SER A 278 -2.97 -5.86 -6.48
N ALA A 279 -1.72 -5.45 -6.22
CA ALA A 279 -0.56 -5.75 -7.05
C ALA A 279 -0.07 -7.17 -6.79
#